data_AF-A0A9D3ZP29-F1
#
_entry.id   AF-A0A9D3ZP29-F1
#
_cell.length_a   1.000
_cell.length_b   1.000
_cell.length_c   1.000
_cell.angle_alpha   90.00
_cell.angle_beta   90.00
_cell.angle_gamma   90.00
#
_symmetry.space_group_name_H-M   'P 1'
#
loop_
_entity.id
_entity.type
_entity.pdbx_description
1 polymer ?
#
loop_
_entity_poly.entity_id
_entity_poly.type
_entity_poly.pdbx_seq_one_letter_code
_entity_poly.pdbx_strand_id
1 'polypeptide(L)'
;MHNGIGLNTPRGSGTNAYTQSNKFFVKPKTNQVELKLVILEDKLVEQGYNESKIPDKLVEARKALEYAQQEKDEEEGVVKPIPTRQQK
;
A
#
# COMPACT_ATOMS: atom_id res chain seq x y z
N MET A 1 12.97 -17.78 8.73
CA MET A 1 12.59 -16.64 7.86
C MET A 1 11.11 -16.71 7.54
N HIS A 2 10.41 -15.58 7.65
CA HIS A 2 9.03 -15.43 7.22
C HIS A 2 8.91 -14.13 6.42
N ASN A 3 8.29 -14.17 5.25
CA ASN A 3 8.20 -13.03 4.30
C ASN A 3 9.57 -12.38 3.99
N GLY A 4 10.66 -13.16 3.98
CA GLY A 4 12.02 -12.65 3.77
C GLY A 4 12.64 -11.91 4.96
N ILE A 5 11.96 -11.84 6.11
CA ILE A 5 12.40 -11.11 7.31
C ILE A 5 12.86 -12.10 8.40
N GLY A 6 13.87 -11.70 9.17
CA GLY A 6 14.44 -12.45 10.29
C GLY A 6 15.57 -13.40 9.88
N LEU A 7 16.00 -14.26 10.80
CA LEU A 7 17.09 -15.22 10.57
C LEU A 7 16.60 -16.51 9.90
N ASN A 8 17.44 -17.15 9.07
CA ASN A 8 17.22 -18.51 8.57
C ASN A 8 17.22 -19.51 9.72
N THR A 9 18.19 -19.37 10.62
CA THR A 9 18.34 -20.17 11.83
C THR A 9 18.79 -19.30 13.00
N PRO A 10 18.23 -19.47 14.22
CA PRO A 10 18.70 -18.75 15.41
C PRO A 10 20.10 -19.19 15.88
N ARG A 11 20.56 -20.38 15.47
CA ARG A 11 21.85 -20.94 15.88
C ARG A 11 23.00 -20.05 15.44
N GLY A 12 23.93 -19.76 16.36
CA GLY A 12 25.11 -18.93 16.09
C GLY A 12 24.86 -17.42 16.16
N SER A 13 23.61 -16.97 16.29
CA SER A 13 23.29 -15.54 16.47
C SER A 13 23.48 -15.05 17.92
N GLY A 14 23.47 -15.96 18.90
CA GLY A 14 23.47 -15.57 20.32
C GLY A 14 22.16 -14.93 20.79
N THR A 15 21.06 -15.06 20.01
CA THR A 15 19.74 -14.51 20.33
C THR A 15 18.64 -15.55 20.05
N ASN A 16 17.41 -15.29 20.53
CA ASN A 16 16.25 -16.15 20.30
C ASN A 16 15.61 -15.96 18.90
N ALA A 17 16.21 -15.16 18.01
CA ALA A 17 15.70 -14.81 16.68
C ALA A 17 14.25 -14.26 16.63
N TYR A 18 13.78 -13.65 17.72
CA TYR A 18 12.47 -13.04 17.77
C TYR A 18 12.42 -11.79 16.86
N THR A 19 11.48 -11.78 15.92
CA THR A 19 11.36 -10.71 14.91
C THR A 19 10.11 -9.88 15.21
N GLN A 20 10.28 -8.58 15.42
CA GLN A 20 9.18 -7.62 15.66
C GLN A 20 8.92 -6.77 14.41
N SER A 21 7.66 -6.40 14.19
CA SER A 21 7.34 -5.35 13.23
C SER A 21 7.70 -3.97 13.80
N ASN A 22 8.16 -3.07 12.93
CA ASN A 22 8.46 -1.70 13.33
C ASN A 22 7.17 -0.85 13.33
N LYS A 23 6.78 -0.36 14.51
CA LYS A 23 5.58 0.48 14.70
C LYS A 23 5.76 1.93 14.22
N PHE A 24 7.00 2.39 14.03
CA PHE A 24 7.32 3.73 13.53
C PHE A 24 7.55 3.76 12.02
N PHE A 25 7.47 2.61 11.35
CA PHE A 25 7.67 2.53 9.92
C PHE A 25 6.45 3.11 9.19
N VAL A 26 6.59 4.30 8.64
CA VAL A 26 5.60 4.92 7.76
C VAL A 26 5.90 4.44 6.33
N LYS A 27 4.96 3.70 5.72
CA LYS A 27 5.05 3.34 4.30
C LYS A 27 5.11 4.65 3.48
N PRO A 28 6.13 4.86 2.63
CA PRO A 28 6.12 6.03 1.76
C PRO A 28 4.89 5.96 0.86
N LYS A 29 4.17 7.09 0.72
CA LYS A 29 3.08 7.20 -0.24
C LYS A 29 3.69 7.03 -1.62
N THR A 30 3.60 5.83 -2.18
CA THR A 30 3.92 5.63 -3.59
C THR A 30 2.89 6.44 -4.37
N ASN A 31 3.34 7.33 -5.26
CA ASN A 31 2.49 8.15 -6.13
C ASN A 31 1.79 7.31 -7.21
N GLN A 32 1.23 6.16 -6.82
CA GLN A 32 0.50 5.25 -7.69
C GLN A 32 -0.68 5.95 -8.36
N VAL A 33 -1.29 6.93 -7.69
CA VAL A 33 -2.36 7.75 -8.27
C VAL A 33 -1.80 8.61 -9.39
N GLU A 34 -0.70 9.32 -9.17
CA GLU A 34 -0.08 10.17 -10.20
C GLU A 34 0.41 9.34 -11.39
N LEU A 35 1.08 8.21 -11.14
CA LEU A 35 1.51 7.30 -12.19
C LEU A 35 0.34 6.75 -13.01
N LYS A 36 -0.77 6.39 -12.36
CA LYS A 36 -1.99 5.95 -13.05
C LYS A 36 -2.61 7.07 -13.87
N LEU A 37 -2.61 8.31 -13.37
CA LEU A 37 -3.14 9.47 -14.08
C LEU A 37 -2.32 9.78 -15.34
N VAL A 38 -0.98 9.75 -15.26
CA VAL A 38 -0.09 9.95 -16.42
C VAL A 38 -0.36 8.88 -17.50
N ILE A 39 -0.46 7.61 -17.10
CA ILE A 39 -0.79 6.52 -18.05
C ILE A 39 -2.19 6.70 -18.67
N LEU A 40 -3.14 7.26 -17.91
CA LEU A 40 -4.50 7.50 -18.38
C LEU A 40 -4.54 8.67 -19.38
N GLU A 41 -3.74 9.71 -19.14
CA GLU A 41 -3.54 10.82 -20.07
C GLU A 41 -3.02 10.34 -21.42
N ASP A 42 -1.93 9.56 -21.43
CA ASP A 42 -1.36 8.99 -22.66
C ASP A 42 -2.41 8.18 -23.45
N LYS A 43 -3.21 7.35 -22.75
CA LYS A 43 -4.30 6.57 -23.37
C LYS A 43 -5.41 7.43 -23.94
N LEU A 44 -5.76 8.54 -23.29
CA LEU A 44 -6.79 9.44 -23.79
C LEU A 44 -6.29 10.22 -25.00
N VAL A 45 -5.01 10.60 -25.02
CA VAL A 45 -4.35 11.22 -26.17
C VAL A 45 -4.31 10.25 -27.36
N GLU A 46 -3.92 8.99 -27.15
CA GLU A 46 -3.92 7.95 -28.18
C GLU A 46 -5.32 7.68 -28.76
N GLN A 47 -6.36 7.75 -27.92
CA GLN A 47 -7.76 7.60 -28.33
C GLN A 47 -8.32 8.83 -29.07
N GLY A 48 -7.52 9.89 -29.24
CA GLY A 48 -7.91 11.11 -29.94
C GLY A 48 -8.90 11.98 -29.17
N TYR A 49 -8.92 11.88 -27.83
CA TYR A 49 -9.70 12.82 -27.03
C TYR A 49 -9.12 14.23 -27.16
N ASN A 50 -10.02 15.19 -27.36
CA ASN A 50 -9.65 16.60 -27.47
C ASN A 50 -9.16 17.12 -26.11
N GLU A 51 -8.12 17.95 -26.10
CA GLU A 51 -7.43 18.46 -24.90
C GLU A 51 -8.36 19.11 -23.86
N SER A 52 -9.55 19.55 -24.29
CA SER A 52 -10.58 20.11 -23.42
C SER A 52 -11.32 19.09 -22.54
N LYS A 53 -11.38 17.82 -22.92
CA LYS A 53 -12.09 16.75 -22.17
C LYS A 53 -11.18 15.87 -21.32
N ILE A 54 -9.88 15.90 -21.62
CA ILE A 54 -8.84 15.20 -20.86
C ILE A 54 -8.78 15.67 -19.40
N PRO A 55 -8.75 16.98 -19.08
CA PRO A 55 -8.61 17.45 -17.70
C PRO A 55 -9.80 17.02 -16.83
N ASP A 56 -11.04 17.13 -17.35
CA ASP A 56 -12.24 16.73 -16.61
C ASP A 56 -12.21 15.25 -16.23
N LYS A 57 -11.81 14.39 -17.17
CA LYS A 57 -11.67 12.95 -16.93
C LYS A 57 -10.55 12.60 -15.96
N LEU A 58 -9.43 13.33 -16.01
CA LEU A 58 -8.33 13.12 -15.07
C LEU A 58 -8.73 13.54 -13.65
N VAL A 59 -9.53 14.60 -13.48
CA VAL A 59 -10.07 15.03 -12.19
C VAL A 59 -11.02 13.97 -11.61
N GLU A 60 -11.93 13.45 -12.43
CA GLU A 60 -12.82 12.36 -12.03
C GLU A 60 -12.05 11.09 -11.64
N ALA A 61 -11.06 10.70 -12.45
CA ALA A 61 -10.22 9.53 -12.18
C ALA A 61 -9.40 9.72 -10.89
N ARG A 62 -8.85 10.91 -10.65
CA ARG A 62 -8.12 11.24 -9.41
C ARG A 62 -9.02 11.09 -8.20
N LYS A 63 -10.23 11.65 -8.27
CA LYS A 63 -11.23 11.57 -7.20
C LYS A 63 -11.58 10.10 -6.91
N ALA A 64 -11.85 9.29 -7.93
CA ALA A 64 -12.15 7.87 -7.76
C ALA A 64 -10.98 7.07 -7.15
N LEU A 65 -9.74 7.33 -7.59
CA LEU A 65 -8.55 6.66 -7.07
C LEU A 65 -8.23 7.04 -5.63
N GLU A 66 -8.51 8.28 -5.23
CA GLU A 66 -8.32 8.76 -3.85
C GLU A 66 -9.31 8.10 -2.88
N TYR A 67 -10.60 8.01 -3.26
CA TYR A 67 -11.59 7.27 -2.47
C TYR A 67 -11.22 5.78 -2.33
N ALA A 68 -10.77 5.14 -3.41
CA ALA A 68 -10.36 3.73 -3.37
C ALA A 68 -9.06 3.50 -2.58
N GLN A 69 -8.24 4.53 -2.35
CA GLN A 69 -7.09 4.45 -1.45
C GLN A 69 -7.51 4.62 0.02
N GLN A 70 -8.46 5.49 0.31
CA GLN A 70 -8.99 5.69 1.66
C GLN A 70 -9.57 4.39 2.24
N GLU A 71 -10.34 3.62 1.45
CA GLU A 71 -10.89 2.33 1.90
C GLU A 71 -9.81 1.29 2.23
N LYS A 72 -8.69 1.27 1.50
CA LYS A 72 -7.60 0.31 1.73
C LYS A 72 -6.78 0.63 2.97
N ASP A 73 -6.61 1.91 3.26
CA ASP A 73 -5.93 2.36 4.48
C ASP A 73 -6.80 2.08 5.73
N GLU A 74 -8.12 2.06 5.59
CA GLU A 74 -9.06 1.69 6.66
C GLU A 74 -9.06 0.18 6.98
N GLU A 75 -8.97 -0.70 5.97
CA GLU A 75 -8.88 -2.16 6.20
C GLU A 75 -7.57 -2.60 6.87
N GLU A 76 -6.43 -2.00 6.52
CA GLU A 76 -5.14 -2.32 7.19
C GLU A 76 -5.02 -1.72 8.61
N GLY A 77 -5.88 -0.76 8.97
CA GLY A 77 -5.93 -0.16 10.30
C GLY A 77 -6.59 -1.02 11.38
N VAL A 78 -7.39 -2.03 11.01
CA VAL A 78 -8.11 -2.88 11.96
C VAL A 78 -7.30 -4.14 12.27
N VAL A 79 -6.22 -3.98 13.03
CA VAL A 79 -5.56 -5.13 13.68
C VAL A 79 -6.50 -5.65 14.77
N LYS A 80 -7.36 -6.61 14.44
CA LYS A 80 -8.17 -7.34 15.43
C LYS A 80 -7.20 -8.03 16.41
N PRO A 81 -7.19 -7.67 17.70
CA PRO A 81 -6.28 -8.30 18.64
C PRO A 81 -6.65 -9.79 18.78
N ILE A 82 -5.68 -10.67 18.50
CA ILE A 82 -5.82 -12.11 18.74
C ILE A 82 -5.87 -12.32 20.26
N PRO A 83 -6.91 -12.98 20.81
CA PRO A 83 -6.96 -13.25 22.25
C PRO A 83 -5.82 -14.20 22.61
N THR A 84 -4.86 -13.71 23.39
CA THR A 84 -3.79 -14.53 23.98
C THR A 84 -4.41 -15.57 24.90
N ARG A 85 -4.36 -16.84 24.50
CA ARG A 85 -4.77 -17.98 25.33
C ARG A 85 -3.77 -18.14 26.46
N GLN A 86 -4.10 -17.60 27.63
CA GLN A 86 -3.41 -17.85 28.90
C GLN A 86 -3.55 -19.36 29.20
N GLN A 87 -2.46 -20.11 29.08
CA GLN A 87 -2.40 -21.49 29.58
C GLN A 87 -2.12 -21.41 31.09
N LYS A 88 -3.08 -21.88 31.89
CA LYS A 88 -2.87 -22.22 33.30
C LYS A 88 -2.21 -23.59 33.39
#